data_AF-A0A4P7WF26-F1
#
_entry.id   AF-A0A4P7WF26-F1
#
_cell.length_a   1.000
_cell.length_b   1.000
_cell.length_c   1.000
_cell.angle_alpha   90.00
_cell.angle_beta   90.00
_cell.angle_gamma   90.00
#
_symmetry.space_group_name_H-M   'P 1'
#
loop_
_entity.id
_entity.type
_entity.pdbx_description
1 polymer ?
#
loop_
_entity_poly.entity_id
_entity_poly.type
_entity_poly.pdbx_seq_one_letter_code
_entity_poly.pdbx_strand_id
1 'polypeptide(L)'
;MKPVNPFCYIASCFQKYFQFRGRASRAEYWFFSIFASMLLGVGEIIDRFLQVTFKDVSIFSFYKEDGGFFSFAILVMISFPLLTVACRRLHDCNYSGWWQLMLIPLSILTKCDLSTSYLNHLVGAGEFVKTDFSDLSFSLMTLVFALFFFAQKGDAEANYFGAVPADMQRTTPEFSQESEIPFENFEIIEKLADLRDKGILTDEEFQTRKEKYLML
;
A
#
# COMPACT_ATOMS: atom_id res chain seq x y z
N MET A 1 9.59 7.51 -19.05
CA MET A 1 8.60 7.07 -18.04
C MET A 1 7.40 6.44 -18.75
N LYS A 2 7.14 5.14 -18.59
CA LYS A 2 5.84 4.58 -19.00
C LYS A 2 4.86 4.83 -17.85
N PRO A 3 3.72 5.50 -18.06
CA PRO A 3 2.75 5.70 -16.99
C PRO A 3 2.30 4.34 -16.47
N VAL A 4 2.35 4.16 -15.16
CA VAL A 4 1.84 2.94 -14.52
C VAL A 4 0.33 3.07 -14.49
N ASN A 5 -0.34 2.38 -15.40
CA ASN A 5 -1.79 2.43 -15.50
C ASN A 5 -2.42 1.76 -14.26
N PRO A 6 -3.34 2.44 -13.54
CA PRO A 6 -3.97 1.87 -12.34
C PRO A 6 -4.72 0.57 -12.62
N PHE A 7 -5.27 0.44 -13.83
CA PHE A 7 -5.92 -0.79 -14.30
C PHE A 7 -5.00 -2.01 -14.32
N CYS A 8 -3.69 -1.83 -14.54
CA CYS A 8 -2.73 -2.94 -14.48
C CYS A 8 -2.58 -3.49 -13.06
N TYR A 9 -2.64 -2.63 -12.04
CA TYR A 9 -2.59 -3.07 -10.64
C TYR A 9 -3.86 -3.83 -10.24
N ILE A 10 -5.02 -3.35 -10.67
CA ILE A 10 -6.29 -4.03 -10.42
C ILE A 10 -6.29 -5.41 -11.10
N ALA A 11 -5.87 -5.49 -12.37
CA ALA A 11 -5.75 -6.75 -13.09
C ALA A 11 -4.74 -7.71 -12.42
N SER A 12 -3.60 -7.21 -11.92
CA SER A 12 -2.63 -8.01 -11.16
C SER A 12 -3.26 -8.66 -9.93
N CYS A 13 -4.11 -7.94 -9.20
CA CYS A 13 -4.77 -8.47 -8.00
C CYS A 13 -5.74 -9.61 -8.34
N PHE A 14 -6.49 -9.49 -9.44
CA PHE A 14 -7.37 -10.56 -9.92
C PHE A 14 -6.59 -11.75 -10.52
N GLN A 15 -5.44 -11.53 -11.14
CA GLN A 15 -4.57 -12.62 -11.59
C GLN A 15 -3.96 -13.40 -10.42
N LYS A 16 -3.65 -12.69 -9.32
CA LYS A 16 -3.05 -13.25 -8.10
C LYS A 16 -4.09 -13.52 -7.02
N TYR A 17 -5.31 -13.89 -7.42
CA TYR A 17 -6.48 -13.98 -6.55
C TYR A 17 -6.26 -14.84 -5.29
N PHE A 18 -5.60 -15.99 -5.42
CA PHE A 18 -5.27 -16.91 -4.32
C PHE A 18 -3.76 -17.00 -4.02
N GLN A 19 -2.96 -16.05 -4.50
CA GLN A 19 -1.51 -16.08 -4.35
C GLN A 19 -1.07 -15.23 -3.14
N PHE A 20 -0.86 -15.91 -2.00
CA PHE A 20 -0.37 -15.29 -0.76
C PHE A 20 1.15 -15.09 -0.73
N ARG A 21 1.89 -15.80 -1.58
CA ARG A 21 3.36 -15.68 -1.67
C ARG A 21 3.76 -14.50 -2.54
N GLY A 22 4.90 -13.89 -2.20
CA GLY A 22 5.46 -12.75 -2.89
C GLY A 22 5.15 -11.43 -2.20
N ARG A 23 5.48 -10.34 -2.91
CA ARG A 23 5.40 -8.96 -2.43
C ARG A 23 4.46 -8.15 -3.31
N ALA A 24 3.82 -7.15 -2.71
CA ALA A 24 2.97 -6.18 -3.40
C ALA A 24 3.45 -4.78 -3.05
N SER A 25 3.54 -3.92 -4.05
CA SER A 25 3.96 -2.54 -3.82
C SER A 25 2.85 -1.72 -3.16
N ARG A 26 3.23 -0.54 -2.66
CA ARG A 26 2.27 0.44 -2.12
C ARG A 26 1.21 0.81 -3.16
N ALA A 27 1.62 1.02 -4.41
CA ALA A 27 0.71 1.38 -5.49
C ALA A 27 -0.28 0.24 -5.77
N GLU A 28 0.20 -1.01 -5.88
CA GLU A 28 -0.65 -2.18 -6.10
C GLU A 28 -1.73 -2.30 -5.01
N TYR A 29 -1.35 -2.16 -3.73
CA TYR A 29 -2.27 -2.23 -2.60
C TYR A 29 -3.30 -1.09 -2.60
N TRP A 30 -2.86 0.17 -2.74
CA TRP A 30 -3.75 1.33 -2.58
C TRP A 30 -4.71 1.50 -3.76
N PHE A 31 -4.26 1.28 -4.99
CA PHE A 31 -5.16 1.32 -6.15
C PHE A 31 -6.24 0.24 -6.07
N PHE A 32 -5.87 -0.97 -5.63
CA PHE A 32 -6.85 -2.02 -5.44
C PHE A 32 -7.79 -1.74 -4.27
N SER A 33 -7.29 -1.21 -3.15
CA SER A 33 -8.10 -0.83 -1.99
C SER A 33 -9.13 0.25 -2.35
N ILE A 34 -8.73 1.28 -3.10
CA ILE A 34 -9.65 2.33 -3.57
C ILE A 34 -10.70 1.74 -4.52
N PHE A 35 -10.28 0.91 -5.48
CA PHE A 35 -11.18 0.23 -6.39
C PHE A 35 -12.21 -0.63 -5.64
N ALA A 36 -11.76 -1.42 -4.65
CA ALA A 36 -12.62 -2.24 -3.82
C ALA A 36 -13.63 -1.39 -3.04
N SER A 37 -13.19 -0.29 -2.40
CA SER A 37 -14.06 0.64 -1.69
C SER A 37 -15.09 1.29 -2.60
N MET A 38 -14.71 1.68 -3.82
CA MET A 38 -15.66 2.21 -4.80
C MET A 38 -16.70 1.16 -5.22
N LEU A 39 -16.27 -0.08 -5.47
CA LEU A 39 -17.17 -1.15 -5.90
C LEU A 39 -18.15 -1.55 -4.79
N LEU A 40 -17.68 -1.57 -3.53
CA LEU A 40 -18.56 -1.74 -2.37
C LEU A 40 -19.56 -0.59 -2.24
N GLY A 41 -19.13 0.67 -2.39
CA GLY A 41 -20.02 1.83 -2.35
C GLY A 41 -21.08 1.82 -3.46
N VAL A 42 -20.74 1.35 -4.67
CA VAL A 42 -21.73 1.14 -5.74
C VAL A 42 -22.74 0.05 -5.36
N GLY A 43 -22.28 -1.04 -4.76
CA GLY A 43 -23.16 -2.10 -4.24
C GLY A 43 -24.18 -1.56 -3.23
N GLU A 44 -23.71 -0.75 -2.27
CA GLU A 44 -24.59 -0.11 -1.27
C GLU A 44 -25.61 0.84 -1.91
N ILE A 45 -25.21 1.65 -2.90
CA ILE A 45 -26.13 2.55 -3.60
C ILE A 45 -27.22 1.75 -4.32
N ILE A 46 -26.85 0.66 -5.00
CA ILE A 46 -27.80 -0.21 -5.69
C ILE A 46 -28.75 -0.87 -4.70
N ASP A 47 -28.23 -1.43 -3.61
CA ASP A 47 -29.05 -2.10 -2.61
C ASP A 47 -30.06 -1.12 -1.98
N ARG A 48 -29.65 0.12 -1.69
CA ARG A 48 -30.54 1.19 -1.17
C ARG A 48 -31.60 1.62 -2.19
N PHE A 49 -31.23 1.71 -3.47
CA PHE A 49 -32.16 2.10 -4.53
C PHE A 49 -33.21 1.02 -4.81
N LEU A 50 -32.80 -0.25 -4.83
CA LEU A 50 -33.67 -1.39 -5.11
C LEU A 50 -34.36 -1.96 -3.85
N GLN A 51 -33.97 -1.50 -2.66
CA GLN A 51 -34.46 -1.98 -1.36
C GLN A 51 -34.30 -3.50 -1.20
N VAL A 52 -33.22 -4.06 -1.76
CA VAL A 52 -32.91 -5.49 -1.71
C VAL A 52 -32.11 -5.82 -0.45
N THR A 53 -32.79 -6.38 0.57
CA THR A 53 -32.21 -6.58 1.91
C THR A 53 -32.37 -8.02 2.39
N PHE A 54 -31.39 -8.54 3.14
CA PHE A 54 -31.44 -9.84 3.82
C PHE A 54 -32.21 -9.79 5.15
N LYS A 55 -33.41 -9.21 5.15
CA LYS A 55 -34.16 -8.91 6.39
C LYS A 55 -34.53 -10.16 7.21
N ASP A 56 -34.72 -11.30 6.54
CA ASP A 56 -35.21 -12.54 7.15
C ASP A 56 -34.10 -13.54 7.53
N VAL A 57 -32.83 -13.22 7.27
CA VAL A 57 -31.69 -14.11 7.58
C VAL A 57 -31.04 -13.67 8.89
N SER A 58 -31.25 -14.46 9.95
CA SER A 58 -30.80 -14.14 11.31
C SER A 58 -29.29 -13.96 11.46
N ILE A 59 -28.47 -14.64 10.65
CA ILE A 59 -27.00 -14.48 10.64
C ILE A 59 -26.61 -13.08 10.13
N PHE A 60 -27.39 -12.50 9.23
CA PHE A 60 -27.17 -11.15 8.69
C PHE A 60 -27.90 -10.06 9.47
N SER A 61 -28.46 -10.38 10.65
CA SER A 61 -29.17 -9.41 11.50
C SER A 61 -28.29 -8.26 12.03
N PHE A 62 -26.96 -8.38 11.94
CA PHE A 62 -26.01 -7.29 12.14
C PHE A 62 -26.05 -6.22 11.02
N TYR A 63 -26.59 -6.57 9.84
CA TYR A 63 -26.71 -5.70 8.65
C TYR A 63 -28.16 -5.24 8.46
N LYS A 64 -28.86 -4.96 9.57
CA LYS A 64 -30.33 -4.88 9.62
C LYS A 64 -30.95 -3.71 8.85
N GLU A 65 -30.17 -2.71 8.49
CA GLU A 65 -30.67 -1.46 7.91
C GLU A 65 -30.02 -1.29 6.53
N ASP A 66 -30.88 -1.40 5.52
CA ASP A 66 -30.66 -0.96 4.13
C ASP A 66 -29.55 -1.65 3.34
N GLY A 67 -29.94 -2.81 2.79
CA GLY A 67 -29.30 -3.32 1.60
C GLY A 67 -28.17 -4.27 1.87
N GLY A 68 -28.19 -5.44 1.24
CA GLY A 68 -27.16 -6.42 1.55
C GLY A 68 -26.81 -7.37 0.44
N PHE A 69 -27.67 -7.63 -0.54
CA PHE A 69 -27.37 -8.70 -1.48
C PHE A 69 -26.18 -8.34 -2.38
N PHE A 70 -26.22 -7.18 -3.04
CA PHE A 70 -25.18 -6.80 -3.99
C PHE A 70 -23.89 -6.43 -3.28
N SER A 71 -23.95 -5.60 -2.25
CA SER A 71 -22.80 -5.26 -1.41
C SER A 71 -22.12 -6.49 -0.79
N PHE A 72 -22.89 -7.45 -0.26
CA PHE A 72 -22.34 -8.71 0.26
C PHE A 72 -21.74 -9.59 -0.83
N ALA A 73 -22.41 -9.74 -1.98
CA ALA A 73 -21.88 -10.53 -3.09
C ALA A 73 -20.55 -9.96 -3.60
N ILE A 74 -20.46 -8.63 -3.71
CA ILE A 74 -19.23 -7.91 -4.06
C ILE A 74 -18.16 -8.13 -3.00
N LEU A 75 -18.50 -8.00 -1.71
CA LEU A 75 -17.59 -8.26 -0.60
C LEU A 75 -17.00 -9.67 -0.68
N VAL A 76 -17.85 -10.69 -0.85
CA VAL A 76 -17.39 -12.08 -0.97
C VAL A 76 -16.43 -12.23 -2.16
N MET A 77 -16.78 -11.65 -3.31
CA MET A 77 -15.95 -11.72 -4.52
C MET A 77 -14.58 -11.03 -4.36
N ILE A 78 -14.50 -9.92 -3.62
CA ILE A 78 -13.28 -9.11 -3.49
C ILE A 78 -12.49 -9.44 -2.21
N SER A 79 -13.10 -10.13 -1.26
CA SER A 79 -12.50 -10.47 0.03
C SER A 79 -11.15 -11.20 -0.12
N PHE A 80 -11.10 -12.22 -0.98
CA PHE A 80 -9.88 -12.98 -1.23
C PHE A 80 -8.75 -12.15 -1.86
N PRO A 81 -8.96 -11.40 -2.96
CA PRO A 81 -7.89 -10.59 -3.52
C PRO A 81 -7.48 -9.44 -2.60
N LEU A 82 -8.38 -8.91 -1.77
CA LEU A 82 -8.03 -7.96 -0.70
C LEU A 82 -7.11 -8.62 0.34
N LEU A 83 -7.44 -9.84 0.76
CA LEU A 83 -6.65 -10.60 1.72
C LEU A 83 -5.26 -10.97 1.17
N THR A 84 -5.18 -11.38 -0.10
CA THR A 84 -3.89 -11.73 -0.72
C THR A 84 -3.02 -10.51 -0.95
N VAL A 85 -3.58 -9.39 -1.43
CA VAL A 85 -2.78 -8.16 -1.63
C VAL A 85 -2.33 -7.55 -0.30
N ALA A 86 -3.17 -7.57 0.74
CA ALA A 86 -2.80 -7.12 2.08
C ALA A 86 -1.68 -7.99 2.67
N CYS A 87 -1.78 -9.32 2.53
CA CYS A 87 -0.74 -10.27 2.93
C CYS A 87 0.60 -9.99 2.21
N ARG A 88 0.57 -9.87 0.87
CA ARG A 88 1.76 -9.53 0.07
C ARG A 88 2.34 -8.15 0.40
N ARG A 89 1.51 -7.21 0.84
CA ARG A 89 1.95 -5.88 1.26
C ARG A 89 2.61 -5.91 2.63
N LEU A 90 2.12 -6.71 3.56
CA LEU A 90 2.78 -6.96 4.85
C LEU A 90 4.14 -7.64 4.65
N HIS A 91 4.20 -8.62 3.75
CA HIS A 91 5.45 -9.26 3.34
C HIS A 91 6.46 -8.27 2.73
N ASP A 92 5.99 -7.25 2.04
CA ASP A 92 6.84 -6.19 1.49
C ASP A 92 7.52 -5.34 2.57
N CYS A 93 6.90 -5.23 3.75
CA CYS A 93 7.46 -4.59 4.95
C CYS A 93 8.10 -5.58 5.93
N ASN A 94 8.41 -6.80 5.49
CA ASN A 94 8.97 -7.90 6.29
C ASN A 94 8.11 -8.35 7.49
N TYR A 95 6.80 -8.05 7.49
CA TYR A 95 5.86 -8.55 8.49
C TYR A 95 5.21 -9.85 8.02
N SER A 96 4.79 -10.68 8.97
CA SER A 96 3.96 -11.85 8.67
C SER A 96 2.59 -11.43 8.14
N GLY A 97 2.07 -12.12 7.10
CA GLY A 97 0.73 -11.88 6.58
C GLY A 97 -0.40 -12.03 7.63
N TRP A 98 -0.14 -12.73 8.75
CA TRP A 98 -1.10 -12.88 9.85
C TRP A 98 -1.40 -11.58 10.60
N TRP A 99 -0.55 -10.55 10.50
CA TRP A 99 -0.80 -9.26 11.14
C TRP A 99 -2.11 -8.59 10.69
N GLN A 100 -2.60 -8.92 9.49
CA GLN A 100 -3.90 -8.42 9.01
C GLN A 100 -5.08 -8.89 9.87
N LEU A 101 -4.97 -10.00 10.62
CA LEU A 101 -6.04 -10.48 11.50
C LEU A 101 -6.34 -9.51 12.63
N MET A 102 -5.40 -8.65 13.04
CA MET A 102 -5.63 -7.64 14.08
C MET A 102 -6.67 -6.59 13.65
N LEU A 103 -6.88 -6.41 12.35
CA LEU A 103 -7.88 -5.49 11.81
C LEU A 103 -9.31 -6.03 11.95
N ILE A 104 -9.49 -7.35 12.00
CA ILE A 104 -10.81 -7.98 12.10
C ILE A 104 -11.52 -7.59 13.42
N PRO A 105 -10.97 -7.86 14.62
CA PRO A 105 -11.64 -7.48 15.86
C PRO A 105 -11.80 -5.96 15.98
N LEU A 106 -10.83 -5.18 15.49
CA LEU A 106 -10.93 -3.72 15.49
C LEU A 106 -12.09 -3.23 14.61
N SER A 107 -12.29 -3.83 13.44
CA SER A 107 -13.42 -3.52 12.54
C SER A 107 -14.77 -3.99 13.08
N ILE A 108 -14.81 -5.07 13.87
CA ILE A 108 -16.05 -5.54 14.51
C ILE A 108 -16.45 -4.58 15.64
N LEU A 109 -15.49 -4.09 16.43
CA LEU A 109 -15.75 -3.13 17.50
C LEU A 109 -16.39 -1.85 16.95
N THR A 110 -15.83 -1.28 15.87
CA THR A 110 -16.38 -0.05 15.26
C THR A 110 -17.82 -0.22 14.74
N LYS A 111 -18.20 -1.42 14.28
CA LYS A 111 -19.56 -1.72 13.82
C LYS A 111 -20.54 -1.97 14.97
N CYS A 112 -20.07 -2.57 16.05
CA CYS A 112 -20.88 -2.80 17.26
C CYS A 112 -21.25 -1.49 17.96
N ASP A 113 -20.31 -0.54 18.00
CA ASP A 113 -20.52 0.79 18.57
C ASP A 113 -21.58 1.57 17.76
N LEU A 114 -21.43 1.62 16.42
CA LEU A 114 -22.39 2.26 15.52
C LEU A 114 -23.82 1.72 15.66
N SER A 115 -23.96 0.40 15.84
CA SER A 115 -25.27 -0.22 16.05
C SER A 115 -25.91 0.21 17.38
N THR A 116 -25.10 0.42 18.42
CA THR A 116 -25.58 0.82 19.75
C THR A 116 -26.02 2.29 19.74
N SER A 117 -25.26 3.16 19.08
CA SER A 117 -25.61 4.57 18.86
C SER A 117 -26.94 4.73 18.12
N TYR A 118 -27.16 3.93 17.06
CA TYR A 118 -28.42 3.95 16.30
C TYR A 118 -29.62 3.50 17.14
N LEU A 119 -29.48 2.45 17.95
CA LEU A 119 -30.55 1.98 18.83
C LEU A 119 -30.92 3.03 19.90
N ASN A 120 -29.94 3.73 20.46
CA ASN A 120 -30.19 4.81 21.42
C ASN A 120 -31.00 5.97 20.80
N HIS A 121 -30.76 6.28 19.52
CA HIS A 121 -31.54 7.28 18.78
C HIS A 121 -33.01 6.83 18.59
N LEU A 122 -33.26 5.56 18.27
CA LEU A 122 -34.62 5.04 18.07
C LEU A 122 -35.44 4.96 19.38
N VAL A 123 -34.81 4.67 20.52
CA VAL A 123 -35.48 4.51 21.82
C VAL A 123 -35.80 5.87 22.47
N GLY A 124 -35.39 6.99 21.87
CA GLY A 124 -35.66 8.33 22.40
C GLY A 124 -34.94 8.62 23.72
N ALA A 125 -33.91 7.83 24.06
CA ALA A 125 -33.02 8.10 25.17
C ALA A 125 -32.12 9.28 24.75
N GLY A 126 -32.52 10.50 25.10
CA GLY A 126 -31.83 11.71 24.68
C GLY A 126 -30.38 11.75 25.17
N GLU A 127 -29.43 11.52 24.28
CA GLU A 127 -28.02 11.94 24.40
C GLU A 127 -27.41 12.18 22.99
N PHE A 128 -27.97 13.15 22.25
CA PHE A 128 -27.57 13.52 20.88
C PHE A 128 -26.10 14.02 20.72
N VAL A 129 -25.26 14.02 21.76
CA VAL A 129 -23.92 14.63 21.71
C VAL A 129 -22.78 13.70 22.16
N LYS A 130 -23.02 12.58 22.87
CA LYS A 130 -21.92 11.75 23.39
C LYS A 130 -21.54 10.56 22.51
N THR A 131 -22.49 9.96 21.80
CA THR A 131 -22.27 8.76 20.97
C THR A 131 -21.57 9.03 19.63
N ASP A 132 -21.81 10.21 19.03
CA ASP A 132 -21.23 10.52 17.72
C ASP A 132 -19.69 10.71 17.77
N PHE A 133 -19.17 11.25 18.87
CA PHE A 133 -17.72 11.44 19.03
C PHE A 133 -16.97 10.13 19.27
N SER A 134 -17.56 9.16 19.98
CA SER A 134 -16.94 7.84 20.18
C SER A 134 -16.86 7.07 18.87
N ASP A 135 -17.92 7.08 18.06
CA ASP A 135 -17.96 6.36 16.79
C ASP A 135 -16.93 6.89 15.79
N LEU A 136 -16.81 8.22 15.70
CA LEU A 136 -15.80 8.86 14.87
C LEU A 136 -14.38 8.53 15.37
N SER A 137 -14.18 8.48 16.69
CA SER A 137 -12.88 8.17 17.31
C SER A 137 -12.41 6.74 17.01
N PHE A 138 -13.29 5.74 17.14
CA PHE A 138 -12.96 4.34 16.83
C PHE A 138 -12.72 4.11 15.34
N SER A 139 -13.51 4.77 14.47
CA SER A 139 -13.29 4.75 13.02
C SER A 139 -11.96 5.38 12.62
N LEU A 140 -11.63 6.54 13.21
CA LEU A 140 -10.36 7.23 12.97
C LEU A 140 -9.18 6.40 13.48
N MET A 141 -9.29 5.76 14.64
CA MET A 141 -8.26 4.87 15.17
C MET A 141 -8.00 3.67 14.24
N THR A 142 -9.06 3.07 13.69
CA THR A 142 -8.96 1.98 12.71
C THR A 142 -8.28 2.44 11.42
N LEU A 143 -8.66 3.63 10.93
CA LEU A 143 -8.07 4.23 9.73
C LEU A 143 -6.58 4.54 9.95
N VAL A 144 -6.21 5.15 11.09
CA VAL A 144 -4.83 5.46 11.44
C VAL A 144 -3.99 4.19 11.55
N PHE A 145 -4.52 3.14 12.18
CA PHE A 145 -3.84 1.86 12.28
C PHE A 145 -3.62 1.25 10.88
N ALA A 146 -4.64 1.24 10.02
CA ALA A 146 -4.52 0.74 8.65
C ALA A 146 -3.50 1.55 7.83
N LEU A 147 -3.55 2.88 7.92
CA LEU A 147 -2.57 3.76 7.26
C LEU A 147 -1.17 3.49 7.76
N PHE A 148 -0.97 3.37 9.07
CA PHE A 148 0.33 3.09 9.66
C PHE A 148 0.93 1.79 9.12
N PHE A 149 0.18 0.70 9.08
CA PHE A 149 0.70 -0.58 8.60
C PHE A 149 0.88 -0.62 7.07
N PHE A 150 -0.09 -0.14 6.30
CA PHE A 150 -0.08 -0.30 4.84
C PHE A 150 0.60 0.83 4.08
N ALA A 151 0.82 2.00 4.69
CA ALA A 151 1.56 3.11 4.08
C ALA A 151 3.08 3.09 4.34
N GLN A 152 3.58 2.21 5.23
CA GLN A 152 5.01 2.06 5.53
C GLN A 152 5.87 1.79 4.28
N LYS A 153 7.17 2.07 4.31
CA LYS A 153 8.03 1.79 3.15
C LYS A 153 8.34 0.30 3.13
N GLY A 154 8.19 -0.33 1.96
CA GLY A 154 8.65 -1.69 1.77
C GLY A 154 10.18 -1.76 1.79
N ASP A 155 10.71 -2.96 2.02
CA ASP A 155 12.15 -3.22 2.00
C ASP A 155 12.73 -2.87 0.63
N ALA A 156 13.85 -2.13 0.62
CA ALA A 156 14.52 -1.76 -0.63
C ALA A 156 15.22 -2.96 -1.29
N GLU A 157 15.57 -3.98 -0.51
CA GLU A 157 16.25 -5.18 -0.96
C GLU A 157 15.28 -6.37 -1.03
N ALA A 158 15.74 -7.48 -1.63
CA ALA A 158 15.00 -8.74 -1.57
C ALA A 158 14.92 -9.24 -0.12
N ASN A 159 13.76 -9.75 0.28
CA ASN A 159 13.56 -10.30 1.62
C ASN A 159 13.10 -11.77 1.53
N TYR A 160 12.86 -12.40 2.68
CA TYR A 160 12.42 -13.80 2.78
C TYR A 160 11.22 -14.14 1.89
N PHE A 161 10.32 -13.17 1.67
CA PHE A 161 9.08 -13.36 0.93
C PHE A 161 9.22 -13.18 -0.59
N GLY A 162 10.34 -12.61 -1.06
CA GLY A 162 10.67 -12.53 -2.47
C GLY A 162 11.43 -11.27 -2.89
N ALA A 163 11.64 -11.18 -4.20
CA ALA A 163 12.28 -10.03 -4.85
C ALA A 163 11.42 -8.75 -4.74
N VAL A 164 12.10 -7.60 -4.83
CA VAL A 164 11.46 -6.28 -4.84
C VAL A 164 10.43 -6.20 -5.98
N PRO A 165 9.22 -5.66 -5.72
CA PRO A 165 8.21 -5.44 -6.76
C PRO A 165 8.73 -4.67 -7.98
N ALA A 166 8.33 -5.12 -9.16
CA ALA A 166 8.85 -4.65 -10.45
C ALA A 166 8.58 -3.17 -10.74
N ASP A 167 7.61 -2.55 -10.08
CA ASP A 167 7.32 -1.12 -10.16
C ASP A 167 8.27 -0.28 -9.29
N MET A 168 8.70 -0.82 -8.14
CA MET A 168 9.71 -0.17 -7.28
C MET A 168 11.11 -0.23 -7.90
N GLN A 169 11.44 -1.31 -8.60
CA GLN A 169 12.70 -1.45 -9.35
C GLN A 169 12.87 -0.40 -10.46
N ARG A 170 11.77 0.18 -10.97
CA ARG A 170 11.80 1.24 -11.98
C ARG A 170 11.97 2.64 -11.39
N THR A 171 11.76 2.78 -10.07
CA THR A 171 11.77 4.07 -9.36
C THR A 171 13.03 4.31 -8.57
N THR A 172 13.80 3.27 -8.24
CA THR A 172 15.24 3.49 -8.12
C THR A 172 15.64 4.11 -9.44
N PRO A 173 16.20 5.33 -9.47
CA PRO A 173 17.09 5.64 -10.57
C PRO A 173 18.00 4.40 -10.69
N GLU A 174 18.37 4.00 -11.90
CA GLU A 174 19.77 3.63 -12.02
C GLU A 174 20.49 4.81 -11.37
N PHE A 175 20.83 4.68 -10.09
CA PHE A 175 21.80 5.54 -9.46
C PHE A 175 23.00 5.18 -10.28
N SER A 176 23.14 5.99 -11.33
CA SER A 176 24.30 6.18 -12.11
C SER A 176 25.11 4.88 -12.20
N GLN A 177 25.09 4.26 -13.38
CA GLN A 177 26.40 4.03 -13.99
C GLN A 177 27.13 5.38 -14.14
N GLU A 178 27.34 6.11 -13.04
CA GLU A 178 28.56 6.81 -12.79
C GLU A 178 29.50 5.65 -12.86
N SER A 179 30.29 5.63 -13.93
CA SER A 179 31.46 4.79 -14.03
C SER A 179 32.02 4.68 -12.61
N GLU A 180 31.85 3.51 -11.98
CA GLU A 180 32.58 3.20 -10.77
C GLU A 180 34.03 3.26 -11.26
N ILE A 181 34.64 4.44 -11.14
CA ILE A 181 36.03 4.65 -11.48
C ILE A 181 36.73 3.57 -10.68
N PRO A 182 37.36 2.57 -11.34
CA PRO A 182 38.04 1.50 -10.62
C PRO A 182 38.91 2.15 -9.55
N PHE A 183 38.94 1.60 -8.33
CA PHE A 183 39.65 2.23 -7.21
C PHE A 183 41.10 2.64 -7.58
N GLU A 184 41.72 1.88 -8.48
CA GLU A 184 43.02 2.17 -9.10
C GLU A 184 43.05 3.50 -9.90
N ASN A 185 42.03 3.78 -10.72
CA ASN A 185 41.91 5.02 -11.48
C ASN A 185 41.69 6.24 -10.54
N PHE A 186 41.04 6.06 -9.39
CA PHE A 186 40.89 7.12 -8.39
C PHE A 186 42.24 7.52 -7.77
N GLU A 187 43.07 6.54 -7.38
CA GLU A 187 44.41 6.80 -6.84
C GLU A 187 45.32 7.48 -7.88
N ILE A 188 45.18 7.14 -9.16
CA ILE A 188 45.91 7.78 -10.26
C ILE A 188 45.48 9.24 -10.43
N ILE A 189 44.17 9.54 -10.35
CA ILE A 189 43.65 10.91 -10.44
C ILE A 189 44.15 11.76 -9.26
N GLU A 190 44.24 11.20 -8.06
CA GLU A 190 44.80 11.88 -6.88
C GLU A 190 46.29 12.23 -7.08
N LYS A 191 47.09 11.27 -7.57
CA LYS A 191 48.50 11.52 -7.92
C LYS A 191 48.67 12.58 -9.01
N LEU A 192 47.78 12.60 -10.01
CA LEU A 192 47.80 13.62 -11.06
C LEU A 192 47.45 15.02 -10.51
N ALA A 193 46.58 15.10 -9.51
CA ALA A 193 46.25 16.36 -8.84
C ALA A 193 47.44 16.89 -8.03
N ASP A 194 48.15 16.02 -7.30
CA ASP A 194 49.36 16.38 -6.55
C ASP A 194 50.51 16.85 -7.49
N LEU A 195 50.64 16.27 -8.69
CA LEU A 195 51.60 16.72 -9.70
C LEU A 195 51.25 18.08 -10.31
N ARG A 196 49.96 18.39 -10.48
CA ARG A 196 49.49 19.71 -10.87
C ARG A 196 49.81 20.74 -9.79
N ASP A 197 49.54 20.41 -8.53
CA ASP A 197 49.77 21.33 -7.40
C ASP A 197 51.26 21.63 -7.18
N LYS A 198 52.13 20.69 -7.55
CA LYS A 198 53.60 20.86 -7.60
C LYS A 198 54.10 21.66 -8.81
N GLY A 199 53.21 22.08 -9.72
CA GLY A 199 53.55 22.84 -10.93
C GLY A 199 54.29 22.03 -12.00
N ILE A 200 54.29 20.70 -11.88
CA ILE A 200 54.96 19.79 -12.82
C ILE A 200 54.07 19.55 -14.05
N LEU A 201 52.75 19.61 -13.86
CA LEU A 201 51.73 19.37 -14.88
C LEU A 201 50.97 20.66 -15.18
N THR A 202 50.74 20.95 -16.46
CA THR A 202 49.89 22.08 -16.87
C THR A 202 48.40 21.73 -16.72
N ASP A 203 47.54 22.73 -16.54
CA ASP A 203 46.10 22.51 -16.33
C ASP A 203 45.43 21.79 -17.50
N GLU A 204 45.85 22.07 -18.74
CA GLU A 204 45.34 21.40 -19.94
C GLU A 204 45.73 19.91 -19.98
N GLU A 205 46.97 19.58 -19.61
CA GLU A 205 47.45 18.19 -19.55
C GLU A 205 46.77 17.41 -18.43
N PHE A 206 46.48 18.06 -17.30
CA PHE A 206 45.73 17.47 -16.20
C PHE A 206 44.31 17.07 -16.64
N GLN A 207 43.57 17.99 -17.27
CA GLN A 207 42.20 17.71 -17.71
C GLN A 207 42.16 16.58 -18.75
N THR A 208 43.07 16.61 -19.73
CA THR A 208 43.16 15.55 -20.76
C THR A 208 43.39 14.17 -20.15
N ARG A 209 44.29 14.06 -19.15
CA ARG A 209 44.56 12.79 -18.48
C ARG A 209 43.41 12.37 -17.56
N LYS A 210 42.82 13.32 -16.84
CA LYS A 210 41.66 13.07 -15.98
C LYS A 210 40.49 12.51 -16.79
N GLU A 211 40.16 13.11 -17.93
CA GLU A 211 39.10 12.62 -18.81
C GLU A 211 39.36 11.20 -19.32
N LYS A 212 40.61 10.87 -19.67
CA LYS A 212 41.01 9.52 -20.09
C LYS A 212 40.69 8.44 -19.03
N TYR A 213 40.88 8.74 -17.74
CA TYR A 213 40.62 7.79 -16.65
C TYR A 213 39.16 7.80 -16.14
N LEU A 214 38.37 8.82 -16.51
CA LEU A 214 36.93 8.89 -16.21
C LEU A 214 36.06 8.13 -17.23
N MET A 215 36.58 7.92 -18.45
CA MET A 215 35.89 7.24 -19.56
C MET A 215 36.20 5.73 -19.70
N LEU A 216 37.10 5.20 -18.86
CA LEU A 216 37.49 3.78 -18.77
C LEU A 216 36.76 3.10 -17.62
#